data_AF-A0A563VJA4-F1
#
_entry.id   AF-A0A563VJA4-F1
#
_cell.length_a   1.000
_cell.length_b   1.000
_cell.length_c   1.000
_cell.angle_alpha   90.00
_cell.angle_beta   90.00
_cell.angle_gamma   90.00
#
_symmetry.space_group_name_H-M   'P 1'
#
loop_
_entity.id
_entity.type
_entity.pdbx_description
1 polymer ?
#
loop_
_entity_poly.entity_id
_entity_poly.type
_entity_poly.pdbx_seq_one_letter_code
_entity_poly.pdbx_strand_id
1 'polypeptide(L)'
;MVAKKKKNKELKGKDKVKEVCRRIRVARSYWDAHNNAACRGEREKALVLYETLTPEQKEQIPQQLRVWLRYRSEKYFGKDKPNGMATKRFLRKSKRK
;
A
#
# COMPACT_ATOMS: atom_id res chain seq x y z
N MET A 1 29.57 9.06 -1.51
CA MET A 1 29.41 8.01 -0.50
C MET A 1 27.93 7.90 -0.12
N VAL A 2 27.19 6.87 -0.58
CA VAL A 2 25.76 6.72 -0.28
C VAL A 2 25.59 5.93 1.02
N ALA A 3 25.20 6.61 2.09
CA ALA A 3 25.00 6.02 3.40
C ALA A 3 23.85 5.00 3.40
N LYS A 4 24.20 3.71 3.57
CA LYS A 4 23.24 2.62 3.85
C LYS A 4 22.54 2.88 5.19
N LYS A 5 21.28 3.33 5.18
CA LYS A 5 20.48 3.50 6.41
C LYS A 5 19.93 2.16 6.90
N LYS A 6 20.20 1.87 8.18
CA LYS A 6 19.81 0.64 8.92
C LYS A 6 18.29 0.43 8.92
N LYS A 7 17.87 -0.78 8.52
CA LYS A 7 16.48 -1.24 8.40
C LYS A 7 15.95 -1.84 9.72
N ASN A 8 15.77 -1.07 10.78
CA ASN A 8 14.86 -1.46 11.85
C ASN A 8 14.56 -0.28 12.79
N LYS A 9 13.79 0.70 12.33
CA LYS A 9 13.24 1.73 13.22
C LYS A 9 11.73 1.58 13.14
N GLU A 10 11.10 1.34 14.29
CA GLU A 10 9.65 1.36 14.39
C GLU A 10 9.15 2.67 13.77
N LEU A 11 8.34 2.56 12.72
CA LEU A 11 7.86 3.70 11.97
C LEU A 11 6.92 4.51 12.89
N LYS A 12 7.41 5.65 13.41
CA LYS A 12 6.62 6.54 14.29
C LYS A 12 5.97 7.66 13.48
N GLY A 13 4.68 7.88 13.71
CA GLY A 13 3.89 9.01 13.18
C GLY A 13 4.13 9.32 11.68
N LYS A 14 4.86 10.41 11.41
CA LYS A 14 5.19 10.90 10.06
C LYS A 14 5.89 9.87 9.17
N ASP A 15 6.63 8.93 9.75
CA ASP A 15 7.28 7.87 8.97
C ASP A 15 6.28 6.84 8.43
N LYS A 16 5.16 6.62 9.12
CA LYS A 16 4.06 5.78 8.61
C LYS A 16 3.41 6.43 7.39
N VAL A 17 3.16 7.74 7.45
CA VAL A 17 2.62 8.52 6.33
C VAL A 17 3.54 8.44 5.11
N LYS A 18 4.85 8.63 5.32
CA LYS A 18 5.85 8.51 4.24
C LYS A 18 5.89 7.10 3.64
N GLU A 19 5.81 6.07 4.47
CA GLU A 19 5.81 4.68 3.99
C GLU A 19 4.52 4.36 3.21
N VAL A 20 3.36 4.84 3.65
CA VAL A 20 2.10 4.70 2.89
C VAL A 20 2.22 5.39 1.53
N CYS A 21 2.67 6.64 1.50
CA CYS A 21 2.92 7.36 0.25
C CYS A 21 3.87 6.60 -0.68
N ARG A 22 4.96 6.06 -0.13
CA ARG A 22 5.93 5.26 -0.89
C ARG A 22 5.27 4.01 -1.49
N ARG A 23 4.52 3.24 -0.70
CA ARG A 23 3.85 2.03 -1.17
C ARG A 23 2.79 2.32 -2.23
N ILE A 24 2.02 3.40 -2.10
CA ILE A 24 1.05 3.80 -3.14
C ILE A 24 1.78 4.14 -4.45
N ARG A 25 2.91 4.86 -4.41
CA ARG A 25 3.70 5.15 -5.62
C ARG A 25 4.26 3.89 -6.26
N VAL A 26 4.75 2.94 -5.47
CA VAL A 26 5.25 1.65 -5.99
C VAL A 26 4.10 0.85 -6.63
N ALA A 27 2.93 0.79 -5.98
CA ALA A 27 1.75 0.17 -6.57
C ALA A 27 1.37 0.83 -7.90
N ARG A 28 1.39 2.17 -7.98
CA ARG A 28 1.18 2.91 -9.23
C ARG A 28 2.22 2.59 -10.29
N SER A 29 3.51 2.50 -9.96
CA SER A 29 4.52 2.11 -10.96
C SER A 29 4.28 0.71 -11.50
N TYR A 30 3.80 -0.23 -10.68
CA TYR A 30 3.43 -1.57 -11.16
C TYR A 30 2.15 -1.56 -12.00
N TRP A 31 1.21 -0.68 -11.67
CA TRP A 31 0.02 -0.43 -12.50
C TRP A 31 0.41 0.08 -13.88
N ASP A 32 1.26 1.12 -13.94
CA ASP A 32 1.71 1.73 -15.20
C ASP A 32 2.53 0.71 -16.04
N ALA A 33 3.31 -0.16 -15.38
CA ALA A 33 4.03 -1.26 -16.00
C ALA A 33 3.15 -2.50 -16.32
N HIS A 34 1.83 -2.43 -16.12
CA HIS A 34 0.87 -3.53 -16.33
C HIS A 34 1.18 -4.81 -15.51
N ASN A 35 2.03 -4.72 -14.48
CA ASN A 35 2.33 -5.81 -13.56
C ASN A 35 1.27 -5.87 -12.44
N ASN A 36 0.08 -6.35 -12.83
CA ASN A 36 -1.11 -6.36 -11.97
C ASN A 36 -0.95 -7.24 -10.71
N ALA A 37 -0.15 -8.31 -10.80
CA ALA A 37 0.11 -9.18 -9.65
C ALA A 37 0.90 -8.45 -8.56
N ALA A 38 1.98 -7.74 -8.93
CA ALA A 38 2.76 -6.94 -7.99
C ALA A 38 1.98 -5.72 -7.48
N CYS A 39 1.21 -5.06 -8.37
CA CYS A 39 0.36 -3.93 -8.00
C CYS A 39 -0.64 -4.30 -6.90
N ARG A 40 -1.32 -5.46 -7.01
CA ARG A 40 -2.24 -5.95 -5.96
C ARG A 40 -1.55 -6.10 -4.61
N GLY A 41 -0.38 -6.73 -4.58
CA GLY A 41 0.36 -6.97 -3.35
C GLY A 41 0.81 -5.68 -2.65
N GLU A 42 1.30 -4.70 -3.41
CA GLU A 42 1.69 -3.39 -2.84
C GLU A 42 0.48 -2.54 -2.44
N ARG A 43 -0.62 -2.63 -3.19
CA ARG A 43 -1.90 -2.00 -2.83
C ARG A 43 -2.42 -2.52 -1.49
N GLU A 44 -2.51 -3.83 -1.31
CA GLU A 44 -3.02 -4.44 -0.07
C GLU A 44 -2.16 -4.00 1.13
N LYS A 45 -0.84 -4.06 0.97
CA LYS A 45 0.14 -3.54 1.92
C LYS A 45 -0.04 -2.05 2.26
N ALA A 46 -0.34 -1.22 1.26
CA ALA A 46 -0.59 0.21 1.45
C ALA A 46 -1.91 0.45 2.19
N LEU A 47 -2.94 -0.35 1.88
CA LEU A 47 -4.27 -0.26 2.47
C LEU A 47 -4.26 -0.63 3.96
N VAL A 48 -3.58 -1.73 4.31
CA VAL A 48 -3.37 -2.13 5.71
C VAL A 48 -2.66 -1.02 6.51
N LEU A 49 -1.61 -0.42 5.96
CA LEU A 49 -0.92 0.68 6.64
C LEU A 49 -1.79 1.94 6.72
N TYR A 50 -2.55 2.25 5.68
CA TYR A 50 -3.45 3.40 5.63
C TYR A 50 -4.56 3.30 6.69
N GLU A 51 -5.10 2.11 6.93
CA GLU A 51 -6.13 1.88 7.97
C GLU A 51 -5.61 2.16 9.38
N THR A 52 -4.31 1.94 9.63
CA THR A 52 -3.68 2.24 10.93
C THR A 52 -3.37 3.72 11.17
N LEU A 53 -3.56 4.59 10.16
CA LEU A 53 -3.30 6.03 10.29
C LEU A 53 -4.49 6.76 10.93
N THR A 54 -4.18 7.76 11.75
CA THR A 54 -5.18 8.70 12.29
C THR A 54 -5.69 9.63 11.18
N PRO A 55 -6.85 10.29 11.36
CA PRO A 55 -7.39 11.24 10.37
C PRO A 55 -6.39 12.33 9.97
N GLU A 56 -5.68 12.92 10.95
CA GLU A 56 -4.69 13.99 10.74
C GLU A 56 -3.46 13.50 9.95
N GLN A 57 -3.13 12.21 10.09
CA GLN A 57 -2.07 11.58 9.31
C GLN A 57 -2.52 11.27 7.89
N LYS A 58 -3.79 10.94 7.68
CA LYS A 58 -4.37 10.70 6.35
C LYS A 58 -4.44 12.00 5.54
N GLU A 59 -4.69 13.14 6.18
CA GLU A 59 -4.70 14.44 5.52
C GLU A 59 -3.33 14.83 4.93
N GLN A 60 -2.24 14.45 5.60
CA GLN A 60 -0.88 14.66 5.11
C GLN A 60 -0.56 13.85 3.84
N ILE A 61 -1.39 12.86 3.47
CA ILE A 61 -1.21 12.12 2.22
C ILE A 61 -1.76 12.96 1.06
N PRO A 62 -0.97 13.17 -0.01
CA PRO A 62 -1.44 13.86 -1.22
C PRO A 62 -2.76 13.27 -1.72
N GLN A 63 -3.74 14.14 -1.99
CA GLN A 63 -5.10 13.74 -2.38
C GLN A 63 -5.11 12.76 -3.56
N GLN A 64 -4.25 13.00 -4.56
CA GLN A 64 -4.11 12.09 -5.71
C GLN A 64 -3.78 10.64 -5.32
N LEU A 65 -2.93 10.44 -4.30
CA LEU A 65 -2.58 9.10 -3.82
C LEU A 65 -3.73 8.48 -3.02
N ARG A 66 -4.47 9.27 -2.24
CA ARG A 66 -5.67 8.81 -1.52
C ARG A 66 -6.77 8.37 -2.48
N VAL A 67 -7.08 9.20 -3.48
CA VAL A 67 -8.10 8.89 -4.50
C VAL A 67 -7.69 7.66 -5.30
N TRP A 68 -6.42 7.54 -5.69
CA TRP A 68 -5.95 6.33 -6.37
C TRP A 68 -6.12 5.08 -5.50
N LEU A 69 -5.69 5.12 -4.23
CA LEU A 69 -5.76 3.97 -3.33
C LEU A 69 -7.22 3.57 -3.02
N ARG A 70 -8.10 4.53 -2.70
CA ARG A 70 -9.47 4.22 -2.27
C ARG A 70 -10.45 3.97 -3.41
N TYR A 71 -10.29 4.68 -4.53
CA TYR A 71 -11.26 4.63 -5.62
C TYR A 71 -10.70 3.88 -6.83
N ARG A 72 -9.61 4.37 -7.42
CA ARG A 72 -9.10 3.81 -8.68
C ARG A 72 -8.67 2.35 -8.50
N SER A 73 -7.90 2.05 -7.46
CA SER A 73 -7.40 0.70 -7.23
C SER A 73 -8.50 -0.28 -6.81
N GLU A 74 -9.55 0.17 -6.13
CA GLU A 74 -10.72 -0.66 -5.79
C GLU A 74 -11.49 -1.07 -7.05
N LYS A 75 -11.68 -0.14 -8.00
CA LYS A 75 -12.33 -0.44 -9.28
C LYS A 75 -11.66 -1.58 -10.07
N TYR A 76 -10.36 -1.80 -9.89
CA TYR A 76 -9.61 -2.82 -10.65
C TYR A 76 -9.20 -4.04 -9.82
N PHE A 77 -9.05 -3.88 -8.51
CA PHE A 77 -8.54 -4.91 -7.60
C PHE A 77 -9.47 -5.22 -6.43
N GLY A 78 -10.66 -4.64 -6.41
CA GLY A 78 -11.70 -4.91 -5.42
C GLY A 78 -12.22 -6.34 -5.48
N LYS A 79 -12.97 -6.71 -4.45
CA LYS A 79 -13.48 -8.08 -4.25
C LYS A 79 -14.54 -8.47 -5.29
N ASP A 80 -15.28 -7.50 -5.80
CA ASP A 80 -16.42 -7.69 -6.72
C ASP A 80 -16.03 -7.91 -8.19
N LYS A 81 -14.76 -8.19 -8.50
CA LYS A 81 -14.32 -8.55 -9.86
C LYS A 81 -14.27 -10.07 -10.01
N PRO A 82 -14.79 -10.66 -11.11
CA PRO A 82 -14.75 -12.11 -11.33
C PRO A 82 -13.32 -12.68 -11.43
N ASN A 83 -12.32 -11.85 -11.76
CA ASN A 83 -10.89 -12.21 -11.74
C ASN A 83 -10.15 -11.75 -10.47
N GLY A 84 -10.89 -11.31 -9.46
CA GLY A 84 -10.41 -10.91 -8.14
C GLY A 84 -10.08 -12.13 -7.30
N MET A 85 -9.12 -12.96 -7.73
CA MET A 85 -8.42 -13.84 -6.80
C MET A 85 -7.74 -12.95 -5.76
N ALA A 86 -8.44 -12.69 -4.65
CA ALA A 86 -7.86 -12.19 -3.42
C ALA A 86 -6.76 -13.19 -3.08
N THR A 87 -5.52 -12.86 -3.42
CA THR A 87 -4.40 -13.76 -3.18
C THR A 87 -4.34 -13.97 -1.68
N LYS A 88 -4.77 -15.16 -1.21
CA LYS A 88 -4.58 -15.73 0.13
C LYS A 88 -3.11 -15.74 0.59
N ARG A 89 -2.20 -15.10 -0.14
CA ARG A 89 -0.75 -15.12 0.00
C ARG A 89 -0.25 -14.20 1.13
N PHE A 90 -0.96 -13.12 1.49
CA PHE A 90 -0.54 -12.22 2.56
C PHE A 90 -1.20 -12.50 3.92
N LEU A 91 -2.50 -12.84 3.96
CA LEU A 91 -3.19 -13.31 5.18
C LEU A 91 -2.51 -14.52 5.83
N ARG A 92 -1.86 -15.38 5.04
CA ARG A 92 -1.14 -16.57 5.50
C ARG A 92 0.17 -16.26 6.24
N LYS A 93 0.70 -15.04 6.13
CA LYS A 93 1.97 -14.63 6.77
C LYS A 93 1.77 -13.94 8.12
N SER A 94 0.55 -13.49 8.44
CA SER A 94 0.18 -12.92 9.75
C SER A 94 -0.12 -14.00 10.81
N LYS A 95 -0.50 -15.22 10.40
CA LYS A 95 -0.88 -16.33 11.29
C LYS A 95 0.25 -17.29 11.68
N ARG A 96 1.50 -17.00 11.32
CA ARG A 96 2.67 -17.76 11.82
C ARG A 96 3.27 -17.01 13.00
N LYS A 97 2.67 -17.21 14.16
CA LYS A 97 3.30 -16.96 15.46
C LYS A 97 3.27 -18.27 16.21
#